data_AF-A0A1G6PHQ1-F1
#
_entry.id   AF-A0A1G6PHQ1-F1
#
_cell.length_a   1.000
_cell.length_b   1.000
_cell.length_c   1.000
_cell.angle_alpha   90.00
_cell.angle_beta   90.00
_cell.angle_gamma   90.00
#
_symmetry.space_group_name_H-M   'P 1'
#
loop_
_entity.id
_entity.type
_entity.pdbx_description
1 polymer ?
#
loop_
_entity_poly.entity_id
_entity_poly.type
_entity_poly.pdbx_seq_one_letter_code
_entity_poly.pdbx_strand_id
1 'polypeptide(L)'
;MRARAARALATVPGARPVVRRLRGGRAAVRGFARRRRYAELAGLVASAAGGDAVVVVLGPASPRLVAAIRTASPRAQVREVVSADEERHLELALLGRVDVIVDQEDVAGRRHRFEETFFHLRAGGSYVVPDGAGELAGGPRTLGELLDPDATRPRGPRRARIRVRDLREVVAQHVTHRVAGPDLVLSHDADGVLAKMRESEFNAYLAAGTSRHRLLKTIPAGSPPPAPPGTEGPVPRRPPMHRRIQPAELSLRDYRDVVVGQWQRVVSDDLLLPDTFRHNQWPELVHTKLVEYGPRFAVPRPRMPADAPRLEGTFLHLDNEFRGHFGHLLTESLSRVWTWREALAIDPDVRVLVGATKPRPRPFEYELELYEAAGIPRDRIVVIDHPVRVDRLISGTPMFSHPQYVHPLIAETWREVGDNLAAKAEDRDWPRRFFVGRRSDKRACLNGADVEAIFGEYGFEVVYPEDFTLGEQIRLFRAAEVAGGYAGSGLFQIAFVPDPTHVIMVGAATYTPRNEYLMAAVHGHRVEAVICRPGGRSIQSSYTFDVEREGPFLRKLLDRLP
;
A
#
# COMPACT_ATOMS: atom_id res chain seq x y z
N MET A 1 -41.13 37.87 26.04
CA MET A 1 -42.23 37.88 27.04
C MET A 1 -42.28 36.66 27.99
N ARG A 2 -41.89 35.44 27.56
CA ARG A 2 -41.88 34.24 28.44
C ARG A 2 -40.78 34.19 29.53
N ALA A 3 -39.74 35.02 29.43
CA ALA A 3 -38.66 35.09 30.43
C ALA A 3 -39.03 35.88 31.71
N ARG A 4 -40.05 36.75 31.65
CA ARG A 4 -40.55 37.50 32.83
C ARG A 4 -41.54 36.70 33.68
N ALA A 5 -42.23 35.71 33.10
CA ALA A 5 -43.14 34.82 33.84
C ALA A 5 -42.40 33.79 34.73
N ALA A 6 -41.15 33.44 34.41
CA ALA A 6 -40.36 32.48 35.20
C ALA A 6 -39.79 33.05 36.51
N ARG A 7 -39.69 34.39 36.64
CA ARG A 7 -39.22 35.04 37.88
C ARG A 7 -40.32 35.34 38.89
N ALA A 8 -41.60 35.18 38.52
CA ALA A 8 -42.73 35.42 39.43
C ALA A 8 -43.15 34.19 40.28
N LEU A 9 -42.51 33.02 40.09
CA LEU A 9 -42.81 31.78 40.84
C LEU A 9 -41.74 31.41 41.88
N ALA A 10 -40.74 32.27 42.11
CA ALA A 10 -39.63 32.00 43.04
C ALA A 10 -39.81 32.61 44.45
N THR A 11 -40.92 33.30 44.73
CA THR A 11 -41.17 33.98 46.01
C THR A 11 -42.32 33.38 46.84
N VAL A 12 -42.88 32.23 46.45
CA VAL A 12 -43.87 31.51 47.26
C VAL A 12 -43.16 30.52 48.21
N PRO A 13 -43.31 30.64 49.54
CA PRO A 13 -42.83 29.64 50.49
C PRO A 13 -43.53 28.30 50.21
N GLY A 14 -42.77 27.25 49.86
CA GLY A 14 -43.31 25.93 49.51
C GLY A 14 -43.11 25.47 48.05
N ALA A 15 -42.55 26.30 47.16
CA ALA A 15 -42.32 25.93 45.76
C ALA A 15 -41.00 25.14 45.50
N ARG A 16 -40.04 25.16 46.44
CA ARG A 16 -38.74 24.43 46.32
C ARG A 16 -38.87 22.90 46.22
N PRO A 17 -39.77 22.22 46.98
CA PRO A 17 -40.00 20.78 46.83
C PRO A 17 -40.63 20.41 45.49
N VAL A 18 -41.52 21.25 44.95
CA VAL A 18 -42.25 21.00 43.69
C VAL A 18 -41.35 21.15 42.47
N VAL A 19 -40.49 22.18 42.43
CA VAL A 19 -39.50 22.35 41.35
C VAL A 19 -38.41 21.26 41.40
N ARG A 20 -38.01 20.80 42.60
CA ARG A 20 -37.07 19.68 42.78
C ARG A 20 -37.72 18.33 42.41
N ARG A 21 -39.01 18.11 42.72
CA ARG A 21 -39.81 16.96 42.24
C ARG A 21 -40.04 16.97 40.73
N LEU A 22 -40.27 18.12 40.11
CA LEU A 22 -40.43 18.25 38.65
C LEU A 22 -39.11 18.05 37.89
N ARG A 23 -37.99 18.54 38.42
CA ARG A 23 -36.64 18.25 37.89
C ARG A 23 -36.26 16.77 38.10
N GLY A 24 -36.56 16.20 39.28
CA GLY A 24 -36.38 14.79 39.58
C GLY A 24 -37.25 13.87 38.71
N GLY A 25 -38.50 14.25 38.46
CA GLY A 25 -39.43 13.55 37.59
C GLY A 25 -39.02 13.60 36.12
N ARG A 26 -38.57 14.75 35.61
CA ARG A 26 -38.00 14.85 34.25
C ARG A 26 -36.71 14.03 34.09
N ALA A 27 -35.85 14.00 35.10
CA ALA A 27 -34.66 13.16 35.11
C ALA A 27 -35.00 11.66 35.18
N ALA A 28 -35.99 11.27 35.98
CA ALA A 28 -36.48 9.90 36.08
C ALA A 28 -37.14 9.41 34.77
N VAL A 29 -37.97 10.24 34.13
CA VAL A 29 -38.60 9.95 32.84
C VAL A 29 -37.54 9.82 31.73
N ARG A 30 -36.55 10.72 31.68
CA ARG A 30 -35.41 10.61 30.75
C ARG A 30 -34.58 9.35 31.01
N GLY A 31 -34.38 8.99 32.29
CA GLY A 31 -33.69 7.77 32.69
C GLY A 31 -34.43 6.49 32.28
N PHE A 32 -35.76 6.48 32.43
CA PHE A 32 -36.63 5.37 32.04
C PHE A 32 -36.68 5.21 30.52
N ALA A 33 -36.88 6.30 29.77
CA ALA A 33 -36.85 6.29 28.32
C ALA A 33 -35.51 5.78 27.76
N ARG A 34 -34.37 6.20 28.34
CA ARG A 34 -33.05 5.68 27.97
C ARG A 34 -32.88 4.19 28.27
N ARG A 35 -33.36 3.71 29.43
CA ARG A 35 -33.28 2.28 29.77
C ARG A 35 -34.10 1.43 28.80
N ARG A 36 -35.32 1.86 28.48
CA ARG A 36 -36.16 1.20 27.47
C ARG A 36 -35.45 1.17 26.11
N ARG A 37 -34.86 2.29 25.69
CA ARG A 37 -34.11 2.37 24.43
C ARG A 37 -32.92 1.40 24.37
N TYR A 38 -32.16 1.28 25.46
CA TYR A 38 -31.05 0.32 25.53
C TYR A 38 -31.52 -1.13 25.52
N ALA A 39 -32.67 -1.44 26.12
CA ALA A 39 -33.27 -2.77 26.04
C ALA A 39 -33.73 -3.09 24.60
N GLU A 40 -34.32 -2.13 23.89
CA GLU A 40 -34.71 -2.28 22.47
C GLU A 40 -33.49 -2.53 21.58
N LEU A 41 -32.42 -1.73 21.72
CA LEU A 41 -31.16 -1.93 20.99
C LEU A 41 -30.51 -3.28 21.33
N ALA A 42 -30.50 -3.68 22.60
CA ALA A 42 -29.97 -4.97 23.02
C ALA A 42 -30.77 -6.14 22.43
N GLY A 43 -32.10 -6.01 22.34
CA GLY A 43 -32.95 -7.00 21.66
C GLY A 43 -32.68 -7.09 20.16
N LEU A 44 -32.44 -5.95 19.50
CA LEU A 44 -32.05 -5.90 18.09
C LEU A 44 -30.70 -6.60 17.85
N VAL A 45 -29.69 -6.28 18.68
CA VAL A 45 -28.38 -6.93 18.64
C VAL A 45 -28.50 -8.44 18.89
N ALA A 46 -29.25 -8.86 19.91
CA ALA A 46 -29.46 -10.27 20.23
C ALA A 46 -30.17 -11.03 19.11
N SER A 47 -31.07 -10.39 18.36
CA SER A 47 -31.72 -11.01 17.19
C SER A 47 -30.76 -11.23 16.01
N ALA A 48 -29.69 -10.44 15.93
CA ALA A 48 -28.67 -10.53 14.89
C ALA A 48 -27.46 -11.38 15.31
N ALA A 49 -27.23 -11.53 16.61
CA ALA A 49 -26.14 -12.28 17.20
C ALA A 49 -26.54 -13.75 17.46
N GLY A 50 -25.71 -14.69 17.00
CA GLY A 50 -25.78 -16.09 17.46
C GLY A 50 -25.32 -16.25 18.91
N GLY A 51 -25.30 -17.50 19.40
CA GLY A 51 -24.87 -17.81 20.77
C GLY A 51 -23.49 -17.26 21.11
N ASP A 52 -22.47 -17.64 20.34
CA ASP A 52 -21.06 -17.28 20.59
C ASP A 52 -20.60 -16.10 19.72
N ALA A 53 -21.51 -15.19 19.40
CA ALA A 53 -21.26 -14.08 18.49
C ALA A 53 -20.24 -13.08 19.04
N VAL A 54 -19.45 -12.46 18.14
CA VAL A 54 -18.60 -11.31 18.44
C VAL A 54 -19.39 -10.03 18.16
N VAL A 55 -19.65 -9.27 19.22
CA VAL A 55 -20.39 -8.00 19.16
C VAL A 55 -19.45 -6.85 19.49
N VAL A 56 -19.30 -5.91 18.56
CA VAL A 56 -18.51 -4.69 18.75
C VAL A 56 -19.44 -3.49 18.91
N VAL A 57 -19.15 -2.64 19.88
CA VAL A 57 -19.79 -1.33 20.06
C VAL A 57 -18.74 -0.25 19.82
N LEU A 58 -18.92 0.56 18.78
CA LEU A 58 -18.01 1.65 18.43
C LEU A 58 -18.34 2.91 19.24
N GLY A 59 -17.30 3.55 19.76
CA GLY A 59 -17.37 4.80 20.53
C GLY A 59 -17.40 4.59 22.04
N PRO A 60 -17.35 5.68 22.83
CA PRO A 60 -17.59 5.59 24.26
C PRO A 60 -19.06 5.21 24.48
N ALA A 61 -19.30 3.94 24.74
CA ALA A 61 -20.62 3.41 24.93
C ALA A 61 -21.12 3.71 26.34
N SER A 62 -22.44 3.90 26.50
CA SER A 62 -23.00 3.93 27.84
C SER A 62 -22.77 2.57 28.51
N PRO A 63 -22.23 2.49 29.74
CA PRO A 63 -22.07 1.22 30.45
C PRO A 63 -23.39 0.45 30.60
N ARG A 64 -24.52 1.17 30.60
CA ARG A 64 -25.87 0.57 30.63
C ARG A 64 -26.26 -0.10 29.32
N LEU A 65 -25.82 0.43 28.18
CA LEU A 65 -26.05 -0.19 26.88
C LEU A 65 -25.23 -1.48 26.77
N VAL A 66 -23.93 -1.42 27.09
CA VAL A 66 -23.06 -2.60 27.08
C VAL A 66 -23.59 -3.69 28.02
N ALA A 67 -24.04 -3.31 29.21
CA ALA A 67 -24.68 -4.24 30.14
C ALA A 67 -26.00 -4.83 29.60
N ALA A 68 -26.82 -4.03 28.93
CA ALA A 68 -28.06 -4.52 28.30
C ALA A 68 -27.76 -5.52 27.19
N ILE A 69 -26.78 -5.25 26.32
CA ILE A 69 -26.33 -6.17 25.26
C ILE A 69 -25.82 -7.48 25.88
N ARG A 70 -24.94 -7.43 26.87
CA ARG A 70 -24.44 -8.62 27.57
C ARG A 70 -25.56 -9.43 28.23
N THR A 71 -26.60 -8.76 28.73
CA THR A 71 -27.76 -9.44 29.35
C THR A 71 -28.61 -10.14 28.28
N ALA A 72 -28.83 -9.49 27.14
CA ALA A 72 -29.62 -10.03 26.04
C ALA A 72 -28.87 -11.11 25.23
N SER A 73 -27.54 -11.09 25.26
CA SER A 73 -26.65 -12.01 24.54
C SER A 73 -25.57 -12.57 25.48
N PRO A 74 -25.94 -13.42 26.46
CA PRO A 74 -25.06 -13.82 27.56
C PRO A 74 -23.84 -14.67 27.16
N ARG A 75 -23.91 -15.31 25.98
CA ARG A 75 -22.80 -16.10 25.42
C ARG A 75 -21.95 -15.31 24.42
N ALA A 76 -22.40 -14.12 24.01
CA ALA A 76 -21.68 -13.30 23.03
C ALA A 76 -20.47 -12.60 23.66
N GLN A 77 -19.38 -12.51 22.90
CA GLN A 77 -18.23 -11.69 23.24
C GLN A 77 -18.52 -10.23 22.89
N VAL A 78 -18.82 -9.42 23.91
CA VAL A 78 -19.12 -7.99 23.74
C VAL A 78 -17.87 -7.14 24.01
N ARG A 79 -17.39 -6.44 22.98
CA ARG A 79 -16.23 -5.54 23.01
C ARG A 79 -16.63 -4.11 22.69
N GLU A 80 -16.13 -3.19 23.48
CA GLU A 80 -16.25 -1.75 23.24
C GLU A 80 -14.94 -1.29 22.60
N VAL A 81 -15.02 -0.58 21.47
CA VAL A 81 -13.87 -0.07 20.72
C VAL A 81 -14.00 1.44 20.62
N VAL A 82 -13.16 2.14 21.37
CA VAL A 82 -13.19 3.61 21.51
C VAL A 82 -12.13 4.28 20.63
N SER A 83 -11.15 3.51 20.17
CA SER A 83 -10.10 3.97 19.26
C SER A 83 -10.66 4.38 17.90
N ALA A 84 -9.85 5.13 17.16
CA ALA A 84 -10.17 5.64 15.82
C ALA A 84 -9.17 5.14 14.77
N ASP A 85 -9.58 5.21 13.51
CA ASP A 85 -8.74 4.96 12.32
C ASP A 85 -7.86 3.70 12.42
N GLU A 86 -6.53 3.85 12.42
CA GLU A 86 -5.57 2.74 12.41
C GLU A 86 -5.68 1.84 13.65
N GLU A 87 -5.85 2.42 14.84
CA GLU A 87 -5.96 1.67 16.09
C GLU A 87 -7.28 0.88 16.13
N ARG A 88 -8.37 1.48 15.65
CA ARG A 88 -9.67 0.79 15.50
C ARG A 88 -9.55 -0.39 14.53
N HIS A 89 -8.90 -0.17 13.38
CA HIS A 89 -8.69 -1.22 12.38
C HIS A 89 -7.90 -2.39 12.95
N LEU A 90 -6.84 -2.11 13.73
CA LEU A 90 -6.06 -3.12 14.43
C LEU A 90 -6.89 -3.89 15.47
N GLU A 91 -7.64 -3.19 16.33
CA GLU A 91 -8.50 -3.82 17.34
C GLU A 91 -9.53 -4.75 16.71
N LEU A 92 -10.17 -4.31 15.62
CA LEU A 92 -11.12 -5.14 14.88
C LEU A 92 -10.44 -6.35 14.22
N ALA A 93 -9.26 -6.16 13.61
CA ALA A 93 -8.49 -7.26 13.01
C ALA A 93 -8.08 -8.32 14.05
N LEU A 94 -7.78 -7.93 15.29
CA LEU A 94 -7.47 -8.85 16.40
C LEU A 94 -8.67 -9.69 16.85
N LEU A 95 -9.89 -9.23 16.61
CA LEU A 95 -11.11 -9.99 16.90
C LEU A 95 -11.46 -11.01 15.80
N GLY A 96 -10.88 -10.88 14.60
CA GLY A 96 -11.31 -11.60 13.42
C GLY A 96 -12.64 -11.06 12.88
N ARG A 97 -13.46 -11.91 12.25
CA ARG A 97 -14.78 -11.48 11.76
C ARG A 97 -15.73 -11.17 12.90
N VAL A 98 -16.43 -10.04 12.73
CA VAL A 98 -17.43 -9.56 13.69
C VAL A 98 -18.84 -9.95 13.22
N ASP A 99 -19.70 -10.38 14.15
CA ASP A 99 -21.11 -10.70 13.84
C ASP A 99 -22.00 -9.46 13.83
N VAL A 100 -21.79 -8.58 14.81
CA VAL A 100 -22.58 -7.36 14.97
C VAL A 100 -21.67 -6.18 15.32
N ILE A 101 -21.77 -5.10 14.55
CA ILE A 101 -21.14 -3.81 14.87
C ILE A 101 -22.25 -2.81 15.21
N VAL A 102 -22.14 -2.12 16.34
CA VAL A 102 -23.06 -1.07 16.76
C VAL A 102 -22.34 0.27 16.73
N ASP A 103 -22.67 1.14 15.78
CA ASP A 103 -22.05 2.46 15.58
C ASP A 103 -22.71 3.51 16.49
N GLN A 104 -22.34 3.52 17.78
CA GLN A 104 -22.89 4.46 18.79
C GLN A 104 -22.23 5.84 18.75
N GLU A 105 -21.25 6.05 17.88
CA GLU A 105 -20.59 7.34 17.73
C GLU A 105 -21.50 8.39 17.06
N ASP A 106 -21.07 9.64 17.14
CA ASP A 106 -21.81 10.79 16.62
C ASP A 106 -22.05 10.69 15.10
N VAL A 107 -23.06 11.42 14.60
CA VAL A 107 -23.39 11.44 13.17
C VAL A 107 -22.21 12.00 12.34
N ALA A 108 -21.41 12.89 12.94
CA ALA A 108 -20.22 13.43 12.29
C ALA A 108 -19.21 12.30 12.01
N GLY A 109 -18.70 12.21 10.79
CA GLY A 109 -17.72 11.17 10.43
C GLY A 109 -18.29 9.75 10.30
N ARG A 110 -19.60 9.51 10.52
CA ARG A 110 -20.24 8.20 10.37
C ARG A 110 -19.96 7.52 9.05
N ARG A 111 -20.02 8.26 7.94
CA ARG A 111 -19.67 7.74 6.62
C ARG A 111 -18.25 7.20 6.61
N HIS A 112 -17.26 8.01 6.99
CA HIS A 112 -15.85 7.59 7.07
C HIS A 112 -15.68 6.35 7.96
N ARG A 113 -16.31 6.32 9.14
CA ARG A 113 -16.29 5.13 10.01
C ARG A 113 -16.88 3.89 9.35
N PHE A 114 -17.99 4.03 8.63
CA PHE A 114 -18.57 2.94 7.85
C PHE A 114 -17.57 2.44 6.79
N GLU A 115 -16.96 3.34 6.02
CA GLU A 115 -15.97 2.99 4.98
C GLU A 115 -14.74 2.24 5.57
N GLU A 116 -14.32 2.59 6.80
CA GLU A 116 -13.17 1.99 7.49
C GLU A 116 -13.48 0.70 8.26
N THR A 117 -14.75 0.42 8.62
CA THR A 117 -15.08 -0.66 9.57
C THR A 117 -16.07 -1.69 9.06
N PHE A 118 -16.92 -1.34 8.09
CA PHE A 118 -18.09 -2.16 7.74
C PHE A 118 -17.73 -3.58 7.30
N PHE A 119 -16.62 -3.78 6.57
CA PHE A 119 -16.23 -5.10 6.06
C PHE A 119 -15.37 -5.94 7.03
N HIS A 120 -15.16 -5.48 8.28
CA HIS A 120 -14.79 -6.38 9.38
C HIS A 120 -15.96 -7.29 9.78
N LEU A 121 -17.19 -6.88 9.46
CA LEU A 121 -18.38 -7.70 9.59
C LEU A 121 -18.25 -8.95 8.71
N ARG A 122 -18.66 -10.12 9.21
CA ARG A 122 -18.83 -11.29 8.33
C ARG A 122 -20.00 -11.07 7.37
N ALA A 123 -19.98 -11.79 6.25
CA ALA A 123 -21.16 -11.89 5.39
C ALA A 123 -22.39 -12.32 6.21
N GLY A 124 -23.51 -11.63 5.98
CA GLY A 124 -24.77 -11.80 6.72
C GLY A 124 -24.77 -11.26 8.16
N GLY A 125 -23.67 -10.65 8.64
CA GLY A 125 -23.65 -9.94 9.91
C GLY A 125 -24.46 -8.65 9.88
N SER A 126 -24.63 -7.99 11.03
CA SER A 126 -25.40 -6.74 11.15
C SER A 126 -24.57 -5.55 11.61
N TYR A 127 -24.58 -4.46 10.85
CA TYR A 127 -24.09 -3.15 11.26
C TYR A 127 -25.30 -2.29 11.67
N VAL A 128 -25.41 -1.98 12.95
CA VAL A 128 -26.52 -1.25 13.55
C VAL A 128 -26.12 0.20 13.77
N VAL A 129 -26.86 1.12 13.18
CA VAL A 129 -26.75 2.57 13.38
C VAL A 129 -27.93 3.02 14.25
N PRO A 130 -27.70 3.25 15.55
CA PRO A 130 -28.71 3.73 16.49
C PRO A 130 -29.29 5.08 16.07
N ASP A 131 -30.61 5.20 16.08
CA ASP A 131 -31.33 6.40 15.64
C ASP A 131 -30.96 6.83 14.19
N GLY A 132 -30.46 5.87 13.39
CA GLY A 132 -29.92 6.10 12.04
C GLY A 132 -30.95 6.06 10.92
N ALA A 133 -32.23 5.80 11.18
CA ALA A 133 -33.24 5.69 10.12
C ALA A 133 -33.33 6.96 9.25
N GLY A 134 -33.08 8.14 9.84
CA GLY A 134 -33.06 9.42 9.12
C GLY A 134 -31.88 9.60 8.17
N GLU A 135 -30.83 8.78 8.27
CA GLU A 135 -29.67 8.83 7.36
C GLU A 135 -30.07 8.58 5.91
N LEU A 136 -31.09 7.74 5.66
CA LEU A 136 -31.54 7.39 4.30
C LEU A 136 -32.09 8.60 3.52
N ALA A 137 -32.51 9.65 4.21
CA ALA A 137 -32.92 10.92 3.62
C ALA A 137 -31.79 11.97 3.61
N GLY A 138 -30.57 11.56 3.93
CA GLY A 138 -29.40 12.42 4.12
C GLY A 138 -28.89 13.06 2.83
N GLY A 139 -28.32 14.25 2.96
CA GLY A 139 -27.68 14.98 1.86
C GLY A 139 -26.28 14.47 1.50
N PRO A 140 -25.50 15.23 0.72
CA PRO A 140 -24.15 14.84 0.30
C PRO A 140 -23.22 14.50 1.47
N ARG A 141 -22.32 13.55 1.26
CA ARG A 141 -21.33 13.03 2.22
C ARG A 141 -21.90 12.29 3.43
N THR A 142 -23.19 11.98 3.44
CA THR A 142 -23.82 11.13 4.46
C THR A 142 -23.69 9.65 4.13
N LEU A 143 -24.03 8.80 5.10
CA LEU A 143 -24.15 7.36 4.87
C LEU A 143 -25.31 7.06 3.90
N GLY A 144 -26.43 7.79 3.99
CA GLY A 144 -27.54 7.66 3.05
C GLY A 144 -27.15 7.87 1.60
N GLU A 145 -26.34 8.89 1.30
CA GLU A 145 -25.84 9.13 -0.07
C GLU A 145 -25.00 7.97 -0.61
N LEU A 146 -24.30 7.23 0.27
CA LEU A 146 -23.53 6.06 -0.13
C LEU A 146 -24.43 4.85 -0.40
N LEU A 147 -25.53 4.74 0.33
CA LEU A 147 -26.53 3.66 0.23
C LEU A 147 -27.55 3.89 -0.89
N ASP A 148 -27.71 5.12 -1.37
CA ASP A 148 -28.62 5.48 -2.45
C ASP A 148 -28.07 5.01 -3.81
N PRO A 149 -28.71 4.03 -4.48
CA PRO A 149 -28.26 3.53 -5.78
C PRO A 149 -28.37 4.58 -6.90
N ASP A 150 -29.22 5.60 -6.73
CA ASP A 150 -29.49 6.64 -7.72
C ASP A 150 -28.65 7.91 -7.49
N ALA A 151 -27.95 8.01 -6.35
CA ALA A 151 -27.07 9.13 -6.04
C ALA A 151 -25.97 9.25 -7.10
N THR A 152 -26.07 10.30 -7.92
CA THR A 152 -25.23 10.62 -9.10
C THR A 152 -23.86 9.92 -9.12
N ARG A 153 -23.71 8.92 -10.01
CA ARG A 153 -22.41 8.32 -10.32
C ARG A 153 -21.43 9.43 -10.75
N PRO A 154 -20.23 9.54 -10.15
CA PRO A 154 -19.26 10.53 -10.59
C PRO A 154 -18.98 10.38 -12.08
N ARG A 155 -19.27 11.41 -12.88
CA ARG A 155 -18.80 11.54 -14.27
C ARG A 155 -17.33 11.95 -14.25
N GLY A 156 -16.47 11.09 -13.70
CA GLY A 156 -15.02 11.23 -13.76
C GLY A 156 -14.44 10.32 -14.83
N PRO A 157 -13.31 10.69 -15.48
CA PRO A 157 -12.66 9.79 -16.42
C PRO A 157 -12.33 8.49 -15.70
N ARG A 158 -12.88 7.36 -16.19
CA ARG A 158 -12.48 6.01 -15.81
C ARG A 158 -10.97 5.94 -15.95
N ARG A 159 -10.23 6.08 -14.86
CA ARG A 159 -8.78 5.91 -14.86
C ARG A 159 -8.53 4.45 -15.22
N ALA A 160 -8.17 4.24 -16.48
CA ALA A 160 -7.74 2.94 -16.96
C ALA A 160 -6.51 2.50 -16.15
N ARG A 161 -6.57 1.27 -15.65
CA ARG A 161 -5.49 0.48 -15.01
C ARG A 161 -5.31 0.70 -13.50
N ILE A 162 -6.30 0.27 -12.71
CA ILE A 162 -6.38 -0.92 -11.82
C ILE A 162 -7.89 -1.08 -11.59
N ARG A 163 -8.44 -2.30 -11.52
CA ARG A 163 -9.90 -2.51 -11.32
C ARG A 163 -10.30 -2.20 -9.87
N VAL A 164 -10.11 -0.96 -9.45
CA VAL A 164 -10.71 -0.40 -8.23
C VAL A 164 -12.20 -0.28 -8.54
N ARG A 165 -13.04 -1.09 -7.89
CA ARG A 165 -14.47 -0.79 -7.89
C ARG A 165 -14.64 0.50 -7.09
N ASP A 166 -15.50 1.39 -7.57
CA ASP A 166 -15.97 2.49 -6.74
C ASP A 166 -16.67 1.86 -5.52
N LEU A 167 -16.37 2.34 -4.31
CA LEU A 167 -17.02 1.86 -3.10
C LEU A 167 -18.56 1.91 -3.24
N ARG A 168 -19.09 2.90 -3.96
CA ARG A 168 -20.52 2.98 -4.30
C ARG A 168 -21.01 1.77 -5.10
N GLU A 169 -20.20 1.27 -6.04
CA GLU A 169 -20.55 0.07 -6.80
C GLU A 169 -20.56 -1.17 -5.90
N VAL A 170 -19.60 -1.27 -4.98
CA VAL A 170 -19.56 -2.35 -3.99
C VAL A 170 -20.78 -2.29 -3.08
N VAL A 171 -21.10 -1.12 -2.54
CA VAL A 171 -22.26 -0.90 -1.67
C VAL A 171 -23.56 -1.24 -2.40
N ALA A 172 -23.76 -0.71 -3.60
CA ALA A 172 -24.96 -0.98 -4.39
C ALA A 172 -25.13 -2.47 -4.77
N GLN A 173 -24.04 -3.23 -4.91
CA GLN A 173 -24.10 -4.64 -5.28
C GLN A 173 -24.25 -5.58 -4.08
N HIS A 174 -23.64 -5.24 -2.95
CA HIS A 174 -23.45 -6.18 -1.86
C HIS A 174 -24.09 -5.77 -0.54
N VAL A 175 -24.51 -4.51 -0.38
CA VAL A 175 -25.01 -3.99 0.89
C VAL A 175 -26.52 -3.83 0.83
N THR A 176 -27.19 -4.42 1.81
CA THR A 176 -28.62 -4.26 2.02
C THR A 176 -28.86 -3.48 3.31
N HIS A 177 -29.97 -2.76 3.35
CA HIS A 177 -30.35 -1.97 4.52
C HIS A 177 -31.83 -2.16 4.86
N ARG A 178 -32.17 -2.03 6.14
CA ARG A 178 -33.55 -2.01 6.65
C ARG A 178 -33.68 -1.07 7.84
N VAL A 179 -34.89 -0.53 8.03
CA VAL A 179 -35.23 0.29 9.19
C VAL A 179 -35.88 -0.57 10.27
N ALA A 180 -35.42 -0.45 11.51
CA ALA A 180 -35.95 -1.14 12.68
C ALA A 180 -36.35 -0.11 13.75
N GLY A 181 -37.59 0.40 13.65
CA GLY A 181 -38.02 1.53 14.48
C GLY A 181 -37.22 2.79 14.12
N PRO A 182 -36.52 3.44 15.06
CA PRO A 182 -35.64 4.57 14.76
C PRO A 182 -34.26 4.14 14.22
N ASP A 183 -33.93 2.85 14.22
CA ASP A 183 -32.60 2.32 13.89
C ASP A 183 -32.45 1.99 12.41
N LEU A 184 -31.24 2.12 11.90
CA LEU A 184 -30.84 1.62 10.58
C LEU A 184 -29.97 0.38 10.78
N VAL A 185 -30.28 -0.70 10.08
CA VAL A 185 -29.51 -1.96 10.10
C VAL A 185 -29.02 -2.25 8.69
N LEU A 186 -27.71 -2.47 8.56
CA LEU A 186 -27.05 -2.78 7.31
C LEU A 186 -26.45 -4.18 7.38
N SER A 187 -26.40 -4.89 6.27
CA SER A 187 -25.74 -6.19 6.12
C SER A 187 -25.11 -6.32 4.74
N HIS A 188 -24.20 -7.26 4.55
CA HIS A 188 -23.66 -7.55 3.22
C HIS A 188 -23.57 -9.03 2.92
N ASP A 189 -23.55 -9.36 1.62
CA ASP A 189 -23.32 -10.72 1.10
C ASP A 189 -21.92 -10.89 0.47
N ALA A 190 -21.07 -9.85 0.55
CA ALA A 190 -19.74 -9.87 -0.05
C ALA A 190 -18.87 -11.02 0.49
N ASP A 191 -18.40 -11.84 -0.43
CA ASP A 191 -17.59 -13.04 -0.16
C ASP A 191 -16.09 -12.79 -0.43
N GLY A 192 -15.24 -13.23 0.50
CA GLY A 192 -13.79 -13.17 0.39
C GLY A 192 -13.17 -11.78 0.56
N VAL A 193 -13.84 -10.87 1.27
CA VAL A 193 -13.34 -9.50 1.54
C VAL A 193 -12.29 -9.53 2.65
N LEU A 194 -11.03 -9.23 2.38
CA LEU A 194 -9.94 -9.29 3.35
C LEU A 194 -9.57 -7.89 3.87
N ALA A 195 -9.18 -7.82 5.14
CA ALA A 195 -8.66 -6.61 5.76
C ALA A 195 -7.18 -6.41 5.38
N LYS A 196 -6.83 -5.23 4.88
CA LYS A 196 -5.45 -4.88 4.51
C LYS A 196 -4.68 -4.48 5.75
N MET A 197 -3.48 -5.03 5.91
CA MET A 197 -2.60 -4.68 7.03
C MET A 197 -1.40 -3.88 6.52
N ARG A 198 -1.18 -2.69 7.09
CA ARG A 198 0.10 -1.97 6.94
C ARG A 198 1.20 -2.65 7.73
N GLU A 199 2.43 -2.29 7.44
CA GLU A 199 3.60 -2.81 8.15
C GLU A 199 3.55 -2.53 9.67
N SER A 200 3.26 -1.28 10.05
CA SER A 200 3.15 -0.87 11.46
C SER A 200 1.97 -1.56 12.16
N GLU A 201 0.80 -1.57 11.53
CA GLU A 201 -0.40 -2.23 12.03
C GLU A 201 -0.17 -3.73 12.24
N PHE A 202 0.47 -4.39 11.27
CA PHE A 202 0.75 -5.81 11.39
C PHE A 202 1.83 -6.09 12.45
N ASN A 203 2.86 -5.26 12.58
CA ASN A 203 3.84 -5.40 13.66
C ASN A 203 3.17 -5.27 15.04
N ALA A 204 2.22 -4.34 15.19
CA ALA A 204 1.42 -4.21 16.41
C ALA A 204 0.48 -5.42 16.62
N TYR A 205 -0.12 -5.95 15.55
CA TYR A 205 -0.90 -7.19 15.58
C TYR A 205 -0.07 -8.38 16.08
N LEU A 206 1.18 -8.50 15.65
CA LEU A 206 2.10 -9.53 16.16
C LEU A 206 2.48 -9.32 17.62
N ALA A 207 2.71 -8.06 18.03
CA ALA A 207 3.05 -7.71 19.40
C ALA A 207 1.92 -8.01 20.41
N ALA A 208 0.66 -8.07 19.97
CA ALA A 208 -0.48 -8.47 20.79
C ALA A 208 -0.44 -9.96 21.22
N GLY A 209 0.42 -10.78 20.59
CA GLY A 209 0.72 -12.15 21.03
C GLY A 209 -0.36 -13.21 20.74
N THR A 210 -1.40 -12.87 19.99
CA THR A 210 -2.49 -13.79 19.61
C THR A 210 -2.23 -14.53 18.29
N SER A 211 -1.25 -14.06 17.51
CA SER A 211 -0.93 -14.56 16.18
C SER A 211 0.01 -15.77 16.21
N ARG A 212 -0.14 -16.66 15.21
CA ARG A 212 0.83 -17.74 14.93
C ARG A 212 2.09 -17.26 14.21
N HIS A 213 2.06 -16.06 13.65
CA HIS A 213 3.19 -15.44 12.97
C HIS A 213 4.09 -14.72 13.97
N ARG A 214 5.34 -14.42 13.59
CA ARG A 214 6.31 -13.76 14.48
C ARG A 214 7.04 -12.62 13.78
N LEU A 215 7.32 -11.55 14.52
CA LEU A 215 8.29 -10.54 14.13
C LEU A 215 9.66 -11.02 14.61
N LEU A 216 10.55 -11.32 13.67
CA LEU A 216 11.86 -11.89 13.99
C LEU A 216 12.90 -10.81 14.26
N LYS A 217 12.88 -9.74 13.47
CA LYS A 217 13.87 -8.67 13.52
C LYS A 217 13.24 -7.37 13.05
N THR A 218 13.62 -6.28 13.69
CA THR A 218 13.31 -4.92 13.25
C THR A 218 14.60 -4.15 13.09
N ILE A 219 14.79 -3.50 11.95
CA ILE A 219 15.85 -2.52 11.71
C ILE A 219 15.20 -1.14 11.84
N PRO A 220 15.50 -0.38 12.89
CA PRO A 220 14.90 0.93 13.12
C PRO A 220 15.10 1.87 11.95
N ALA A 221 14.17 2.80 11.77
CA ALA A 221 14.26 3.81 10.73
C ALA A 221 15.49 4.71 10.96
N GLY A 222 16.51 4.56 10.10
CA GLY A 222 17.70 5.41 10.12
C GLY A 222 17.52 6.74 9.39
N SER A 223 18.55 7.59 9.44
CA SER A 223 18.62 8.78 8.60
C SER A 223 18.61 8.37 7.12
N PRO A 224 17.74 8.95 6.28
CA PRO A 224 17.75 8.68 4.86
C PRO A 224 19.06 9.19 4.23
N PRO A 225 19.48 8.65 3.08
CA PRO A 225 20.63 9.18 2.36
C PRO A 225 20.42 10.66 1.98
N PRO A 226 21.51 11.43 1.86
CA PRO A 226 21.43 12.83 1.47
C PRO A 226 20.83 12.98 0.07
N ALA A 227 20.27 14.15 -0.20
CA ALA A 227 19.78 14.47 -1.53
C ALA A 227 20.96 14.51 -2.53
N PRO A 228 20.87 13.77 -3.65
CA PRO A 228 21.79 13.92 -4.77
C PRO A 228 21.92 15.37 -5.22
N PRO A 229 23.15 15.84 -5.54
CA PRO A 229 23.31 17.10 -6.24
C PRO A 229 22.75 17.00 -7.66
N GLY A 230 22.19 18.10 -8.16
CA GLY A 230 21.75 18.20 -9.55
C GLY A 230 20.51 19.07 -9.74
N THR A 231 20.05 19.17 -10.98
CA THR A 231 18.96 20.06 -11.37
C THR A 231 18.00 19.39 -12.36
N GLU A 232 16.79 19.92 -12.47
CA GLU A 232 15.82 19.52 -13.48
C GLU A 232 15.30 20.76 -14.22
N GLY A 233 15.16 20.68 -15.53
CA GLY A 233 14.78 21.84 -16.36
C GLY A 233 14.46 21.45 -17.80
N PRO A 234 14.16 22.40 -18.70
CA PRO A 234 14.17 23.85 -18.48
C PRO A 234 12.99 24.39 -17.64
N VAL A 235 11.89 23.63 -17.54
CA VAL A 235 10.77 23.94 -16.62
C VAL A 235 10.67 22.83 -15.59
N PRO A 236 10.75 23.13 -14.28
CA PRO A 236 10.64 22.13 -13.22
C PRO A 236 9.31 21.35 -13.29
N ARG A 237 9.36 20.06 -12.98
CA ARG A 237 8.16 19.19 -12.98
C ARG A 237 7.40 19.35 -11.67
N ARG A 238 6.10 19.02 -11.69
CA ARG A 238 5.26 18.95 -10.49
C ARG A 238 4.60 17.58 -10.41
N PRO A 239 4.93 16.73 -9.41
CA PRO A 239 5.92 16.96 -8.35
C PRO A 239 7.40 16.85 -8.84
N PRO A 240 8.36 17.51 -8.16
CA PRO A 240 9.79 17.42 -8.50
C PRO A 240 10.40 16.04 -8.21
N MET A 241 11.56 15.73 -8.82
CA MET A 241 12.31 14.50 -8.49
C MET A 241 12.93 14.55 -7.10
N HIS A 242 13.37 15.74 -6.65
CA HIS A 242 14.12 15.97 -5.41
C HIS A 242 13.25 16.10 -4.15
N ARG A 243 12.06 15.50 -4.13
CA ARG A 243 11.22 15.43 -2.92
C ARG A 243 11.99 14.75 -1.78
N ARG A 244 11.66 15.09 -0.53
CA ARG A 244 12.25 14.46 0.65
C ARG A 244 12.20 12.92 0.54
N ILE A 245 13.30 12.26 0.87
CA ILE A 245 13.38 10.81 1.04
C ILE A 245 12.89 10.51 2.46
N GLN A 246 11.89 9.65 2.60
CA GLN A 246 11.34 9.31 3.91
C GLN A 246 12.24 8.28 4.62
N PRO A 247 12.40 8.35 5.95
CA PRO A 247 12.97 7.25 6.71
C PRO A 247 11.99 6.05 6.69
N ALA A 248 12.51 4.83 6.78
CA ALA A 248 11.70 3.63 6.80
C ALA A 248 12.28 2.61 7.79
N GLU A 249 11.43 2.09 8.67
CA GLU A 249 11.75 0.92 9.48
C GLU A 249 11.61 -0.34 8.63
N LEU A 250 12.51 -1.31 8.81
CA LEU A 250 12.44 -2.60 8.13
C LEU A 250 12.10 -3.70 9.13
N SER A 251 11.28 -4.65 8.71
CA SER A 251 10.84 -5.80 9.52
C SER A 251 11.15 -7.10 8.79
N LEU A 252 11.63 -8.10 9.53
CA LEU A 252 11.70 -9.49 9.10
C LEU A 252 10.60 -10.28 9.82
N ARG A 253 9.76 -10.97 9.08
CA ARG A 253 8.58 -11.67 9.58
C ARG A 253 8.64 -13.15 9.23
N ASP A 254 8.17 -13.97 10.17
CA ASP A 254 7.98 -15.42 10.03
C ASP A 254 6.48 -15.71 10.04
N TYR A 255 5.95 -16.06 8.87
CA TYR A 255 4.55 -16.38 8.70
C TYR A 255 4.32 -17.89 8.71
N ARG A 256 3.48 -18.36 9.62
CA ARG A 256 3.00 -19.74 9.66
C ARG A 256 1.67 -19.93 8.97
N ASP A 257 1.56 -21.00 8.17
CA ASP A 257 0.30 -21.45 7.57
C ASP A 257 -0.46 -20.33 6.84
N VAL A 258 0.16 -19.85 5.75
CA VAL A 258 -0.35 -18.73 4.94
C VAL A 258 -0.57 -19.15 3.50
N VAL A 259 -1.53 -18.52 2.83
CA VAL A 259 -1.74 -18.72 1.39
C VAL A 259 -0.93 -17.67 0.63
N VAL A 260 -0.03 -18.14 -0.22
CA VAL A 260 0.80 -17.32 -1.11
C VAL A 260 0.28 -17.47 -2.53
N GLY A 261 0.02 -16.36 -3.20
CA GLY A 261 -0.40 -16.34 -4.59
C GLY A 261 0.56 -15.53 -5.46
N GLN A 262 0.50 -15.78 -6.76
CA GLN A 262 1.18 -14.97 -7.78
C GLN A 262 0.95 -13.47 -7.59
N TRP A 263 1.86 -12.66 -8.12
CA TRP A 263 1.87 -11.21 -8.00
C TRP A 263 2.01 -10.76 -6.54
N GLN A 264 2.90 -11.40 -5.78
CA GLN A 264 3.28 -10.97 -4.42
C GLN A 264 2.17 -11.08 -3.37
N ARG A 265 1.04 -11.76 -3.63
CA ARG A 265 -0.09 -11.75 -2.67
C ARG A 265 0.13 -12.75 -1.54
N VAL A 266 -0.06 -12.29 -0.30
CA VAL A 266 0.05 -13.12 0.89
C VAL A 266 -1.16 -12.91 1.79
N VAL A 267 -1.87 -14.00 2.09
CA VAL A 267 -3.10 -14.00 2.88
C VAL A 267 -2.94 -14.91 4.09
N SER A 268 -3.42 -14.44 5.24
CA SER A 268 -3.57 -15.24 6.44
C SER A 268 -4.94 -14.98 7.03
N ASP A 269 -5.74 -16.03 7.20
CA ASP A 269 -7.11 -15.94 7.69
C ASP A 269 -7.92 -14.90 6.88
N ASP A 270 -8.34 -13.82 7.54
CA ASP A 270 -9.11 -12.72 6.95
C ASP A 270 -8.26 -11.50 6.57
N LEU A 271 -6.93 -11.64 6.58
CA LEU A 271 -5.97 -10.55 6.43
C LEU A 271 -5.18 -10.65 5.11
N LEU A 272 -5.04 -9.51 4.43
CA LEU A 272 -4.01 -9.27 3.43
C LEU A 272 -2.76 -8.76 4.15
N LEU A 273 -1.71 -9.58 4.15
CA LEU A 273 -0.48 -9.27 4.89
C LEU A 273 0.31 -8.16 4.20
N PRO A 274 1.18 -7.43 4.94
CA PRO A 274 1.88 -6.26 4.41
C PRO A 274 2.74 -6.57 3.19
N ASP A 275 3.29 -7.78 3.13
CA ASP A 275 4.09 -8.26 2.01
C ASP A 275 3.33 -8.36 0.69
N THR A 276 2.00 -8.19 0.69
CA THR A 276 1.20 -8.03 -0.52
C THR A 276 1.52 -6.72 -1.27
N PHE A 277 1.91 -5.67 -0.57
CA PHE A 277 1.91 -4.32 -1.15
C PHE A 277 3.33 -3.84 -1.47
N ARG A 278 3.65 -3.69 -2.76
CA ARG A 278 4.90 -3.06 -3.23
C ARG A 278 5.09 -1.62 -2.72
N HIS A 279 3.97 -0.93 -2.49
CA HIS A 279 3.90 0.46 -2.07
C HIS A 279 3.47 0.55 -0.60
N ASN A 280 4.21 -0.16 0.25
CA ASN A 280 3.99 -0.34 1.67
C ASN A 280 3.85 0.95 2.51
N GLN A 281 4.34 2.09 2.02
CA GLN A 281 4.28 3.40 2.71
C GLN A 281 3.18 4.33 2.16
N TRP A 282 2.33 3.87 1.26
CA TRP A 282 1.25 4.71 0.73
C TRP A 282 0.14 4.86 1.76
N PRO A 283 -0.48 6.06 1.90
CA PRO A 283 -1.65 6.24 2.74
C PRO A 283 -2.82 5.35 2.36
N GLU A 284 -2.89 4.86 1.13
CA GLU A 284 -3.84 3.83 0.70
C GLU A 284 -3.06 2.67 0.09
N LEU A 285 -3.23 1.48 0.65
CA LEU A 285 -2.62 0.26 0.14
C LEU A 285 -3.39 -0.21 -1.09
N VAL A 286 -2.70 -0.29 -2.21
CA VAL A 286 -3.26 -0.67 -3.51
C VAL A 286 -2.43 -1.77 -4.15
N HIS A 287 -3.09 -2.60 -4.97
CA HIS A 287 -2.46 -3.72 -5.64
C HIS A 287 -3.22 -4.07 -6.93
N THR A 288 -2.50 -4.41 -8.00
CA THR A 288 -3.08 -4.61 -9.35
C THR A 288 -4.01 -5.82 -9.46
N LYS A 289 -3.91 -6.75 -8.52
CA LYS A 289 -4.71 -7.99 -8.44
C LYS A 289 -5.72 -8.01 -7.29
N LEU A 290 -6.03 -6.84 -6.75
CA LEU A 290 -7.08 -6.68 -5.75
C LEU A 290 -8.23 -5.87 -6.36
N VAL A 291 -9.45 -6.18 -5.90
CA VAL A 291 -10.63 -5.34 -6.13
C VAL A 291 -10.95 -4.66 -4.81
N GLU A 292 -10.96 -3.33 -4.83
CA GLU A 292 -11.16 -2.52 -3.64
C GLU A 292 -12.59 -2.58 -3.13
N TYR A 293 -12.74 -2.77 -1.82
CA TYR A 293 -14.01 -2.76 -1.06
C TYR A 293 -14.05 -1.63 -0.02
N GLY A 294 -13.03 -0.78 -0.02
CA GLY A 294 -12.86 0.35 0.90
C GLY A 294 -11.37 0.64 1.08
N PRO A 295 -11.00 1.69 1.84
CA PRO A 295 -9.58 2.01 2.03
C PRO A 295 -8.83 0.86 2.72
N ARG A 296 -9.51 0.16 3.65
CA ARG A 296 -8.97 -0.95 4.46
C ARG A 296 -9.29 -2.34 3.95
N PHE A 297 -10.07 -2.50 2.88
CA PHE A 297 -10.58 -3.81 2.49
C PHE A 297 -10.48 -4.08 1.00
N ALA A 298 -10.16 -5.33 0.64
CA ALA A 298 -10.14 -5.74 -0.75
C ALA A 298 -10.38 -7.23 -0.93
N VAL A 299 -10.81 -7.61 -2.13
CA VAL A 299 -10.98 -9.01 -2.55
C VAL A 299 -9.88 -9.38 -3.55
N PRO A 300 -9.10 -10.46 -3.31
CA PRO A 300 -8.14 -10.96 -4.28
C PRO A 300 -8.77 -11.44 -5.59
N ARG A 301 -8.16 -11.07 -6.72
CA ARG A 301 -8.52 -11.55 -8.07
C ARG A 301 -7.27 -11.93 -8.88
N PRO A 302 -7.03 -13.22 -9.17
CA PRO A 302 -7.88 -14.39 -8.86
C PRO A 302 -8.08 -14.65 -7.36
N ARG A 303 -9.15 -15.37 -6.99
CA ARG A 303 -9.41 -15.73 -5.58
C ARG A 303 -8.24 -16.54 -5.01
N MET A 304 -8.03 -16.42 -3.71
CA MET A 304 -7.04 -17.18 -2.95
C MET A 304 -7.78 -18.13 -2.02
N PRO A 305 -7.96 -19.41 -2.42
CA PRO A 305 -8.73 -20.37 -1.64
C PRO A 305 -8.01 -20.75 -0.34
N ALA A 306 -8.77 -20.99 0.72
CA ALA A 306 -8.23 -21.47 1.98
C ALA A 306 -7.70 -22.92 1.87
N ASP A 307 -8.32 -23.74 1.02
CA ASP A 307 -7.92 -25.12 0.70
C ASP A 307 -6.88 -25.19 -0.44
N ALA A 308 -6.09 -24.13 -0.63
CA ALA A 308 -4.97 -24.13 -1.57
C ALA A 308 -4.02 -25.31 -1.33
N PRO A 309 -3.47 -25.94 -2.39
CA PRO A 309 -2.52 -27.04 -2.26
C PRO A 309 -1.37 -26.68 -1.33
N ARG A 310 -1.02 -27.60 -0.44
CA ARG A 310 0.02 -27.39 0.56
C ARG A 310 1.39 -27.56 -0.08
N LEU A 311 2.29 -26.65 0.26
CA LEU A 311 3.70 -26.68 -0.10
C LEU A 311 4.54 -26.68 1.18
N GLU A 312 5.16 -27.83 1.46
CA GLU A 312 5.88 -28.08 2.71
C GLU A 312 7.28 -27.45 2.73
N GLY A 313 7.73 -27.07 3.93
CA GLY A 313 9.06 -26.50 4.19
C GLY A 313 9.07 -24.98 4.39
N THR A 314 10.27 -24.42 4.47
CA THR A 314 10.49 -22.98 4.64
C THR A 314 10.76 -22.30 3.30
N PHE A 315 10.11 -21.16 3.09
CA PHE A 315 10.27 -20.38 1.88
C PHE A 315 10.54 -18.91 2.17
N LEU A 316 11.38 -18.27 1.35
CA LEU A 316 11.55 -16.83 1.30
C LEU A 316 10.68 -16.24 0.17
N HIS A 317 9.95 -15.17 0.46
CA HIS A 317 9.10 -14.50 -0.53
C HIS A 317 9.86 -13.42 -1.31
N LEU A 318 10.11 -13.64 -2.62
CA LEU A 318 10.77 -12.64 -3.51
C LEU A 318 9.95 -12.31 -4.77
N ASP A 319 8.67 -12.67 -4.81
CA ASP A 319 7.76 -12.33 -5.90
C ASP A 319 7.49 -10.81 -5.98
N ASN A 320 6.97 -10.33 -7.13
CA ASN A 320 6.55 -8.94 -7.29
C ASN A 320 5.37 -8.79 -8.27
N GLU A 321 4.68 -7.64 -8.27
CA GLU A 321 3.48 -7.43 -9.10
C GLU A 321 3.74 -7.42 -10.62
N PHE A 322 4.96 -7.13 -11.03
CA PHE A 322 5.34 -6.91 -12.42
C PHE A 322 6.55 -7.77 -12.81
N ARG A 323 6.51 -9.05 -12.41
CA ARG A 323 7.53 -10.06 -12.73
C ARG A 323 7.99 -9.95 -14.19
N GLY A 324 9.30 -10.12 -14.39
CA GLY A 324 9.94 -10.03 -15.70
C GLY A 324 10.01 -8.62 -16.29
N HIS A 325 10.06 -7.60 -15.44
CA HIS A 325 10.46 -6.25 -15.80
C HIS A 325 11.70 -5.87 -14.98
N PHE A 326 12.82 -5.59 -15.65
CA PHE A 326 14.11 -5.32 -15.02
C PHE A 326 14.04 -4.29 -13.89
N GLY A 327 13.42 -3.13 -14.14
CA GLY A 327 13.30 -2.09 -13.12
C GLY A 327 12.53 -2.53 -11.87
N HIS A 328 11.50 -3.39 -12.01
CA HIS A 328 10.73 -3.89 -10.87
C HIS A 328 11.49 -4.96 -10.11
N LEU A 329 12.26 -5.81 -10.81
CA LEU A 329 13.16 -6.76 -10.17
C LEU A 329 14.16 -6.03 -9.26
N LEU A 330 14.85 -4.99 -9.75
CA LEU A 330 15.82 -4.24 -8.95
C LEU A 330 15.18 -3.50 -7.78
N THR A 331 14.03 -2.84 -7.99
CA THR A 331 13.43 -2.00 -6.93
C THR A 331 12.60 -2.78 -5.92
N GLU A 332 12.05 -3.95 -6.28
CA GLU A 332 11.11 -4.69 -5.40
C GLU A 332 11.66 -6.03 -4.93
N SER A 333 12.18 -6.87 -5.82
CA SER A 333 12.70 -8.19 -5.43
C SER A 333 14.10 -8.07 -4.84
N LEU A 334 15.03 -7.40 -5.53
CA LEU A 334 16.43 -7.27 -5.09
C LEU A 334 16.53 -6.47 -3.79
N SER A 335 15.63 -5.51 -3.58
CA SER A 335 15.55 -4.74 -2.33
C SER A 335 15.09 -5.56 -1.12
N ARG A 336 14.61 -6.79 -1.30
CA ARG A 336 14.28 -7.74 -0.22
C ARG A 336 15.35 -8.80 0.00
N VAL A 337 16.37 -8.90 -0.85
CA VAL A 337 17.35 -10.00 -0.79
C VAL A 337 18.22 -9.98 0.48
N TRP A 338 18.29 -8.85 1.19
CA TRP A 338 18.87 -8.81 2.53
C TRP A 338 18.29 -9.88 3.49
N THR A 339 17.04 -10.29 3.26
CA THR A 339 16.35 -11.34 4.03
C THR A 339 16.84 -12.75 3.74
N TRP A 340 17.59 -12.98 2.66
CA TRP A 340 18.09 -14.31 2.29
C TRP A 340 19.06 -14.89 3.32
N ARG A 341 20.05 -14.10 3.75
CA ARG A 341 20.98 -14.51 4.80
C ARG A 341 20.26 -14.81 6.12
N GLU A 342 19.27 -13.99 6.45
CA GLU A 342 18.43 -14.19 7.65
C GLU A 342 17.60 -15.48 7.55
N ALA A 343 17.05 -15.78 6.38
CA ALA A 343 16.28 -16.99 6.13
C ALA A 343 17.15 -18.26 6.20
N LEU A 344 18.37 -18.22 5.65
CA LEU A 344 19.34 -19.32 5.75
C LEU A 344 19.77 -19.61 7.19
N ALA A 345 19.92 -18.57 8.02
CA ALA A 345 20.24 -18.73 9.44
C ALA A 345 19.10 -19.42 10.24
N ILE A 346 17.87 -19.33 9.72
CA ILE A 346 16.68 -19.95 10.32
C ILE A 346 16.50 -21.38 9.83
N ASP A 347 16.73 -21.62 8.53
CA ASP A 347 16.57 -22.90 7.87
C ASP A 347 17.57 -23.01 6.70
N PRO A 348 18.62 -23.83 6.80
CA PRO A 348 19.61 -24.02 5.72
C PRO A 348 19.01 -24.56 4.42
N ASP A 349 17.84 -25.19 4.46
CA ASP A 349 17.14 -25.76 3.31
C ASP A 349 16.06 -24.82 2.73
N VAL A 350 16.02 -23.57 3.19
CA VAL A 350 15.06 -22.57 2.69
C VAL A 350 15.13 -22.41 1.16
N ARG A 351 13.96 -22.32 0.54
CA ARG A 351 13.79 -22.08 -0.90
C ARG A 351 13.18 -20.71 -1.16
N VAL A 352 13.28 -20.18 -2.36
CA VAL A 352 12.69 -18.89 -2.74
C VAL A 352 11.41 -19.12 -3.53
N LEU A 353 10.32 -18.46 -3.14
CA LEU A 353 9.06 -18.46 -3.90
C LEU A 353 8.98 -17.26 -4.83
N VAL A 354 8.65 -17.55 -6.09
CA VAL A 354 8.31 -16.56 -7.13
C VAL A 354 7.06 -16.99 -7.89
N GLY A 355 6.28 -16.03 -8.40
CA GLY A 355 5.07 -16.31 -9.15
C GLY A 355 5.30 -16.43 -10.66
N ALA A 356 4.75 -17.46 -11.28
CA ALA A 356 4.55 -17.53 -12.72
C ALA A 356 3.43 -16.58 -13.16
N THR A 357 3.44 -16.17 -14.43
CA THR A 357 2.30 -15.51 -15.09
C THR A 357 2.12 -16.11 -16.48
N LYS A 358 0.94 -15.97 -17.11
CA LYS A 358 0.72 -16.45 -18.48
C LYS A 358 1.83 -16.04 -19.48
N PRO A 359 2.25 -14.77 -19.56
CA PRO A 359 3.35 -14.38 -20.45
C PRO A 359 4.75 -14.74 -19.92
N ARG A 360 4.88 -15.19 -18.67
CA ARG A 360 6.16 -15.43 -17.99
C ARG A 360 6.04 -16.65 -17.07
N PRO A 361 6.03 -17.87 -17.63
CA PRO A 361 5.83 -19.10 -16.86
C PRO A 361 7.04 -19.46 -15.99
N ARG A 362 8.21 -18.88 -16.26
CA ARG A 362 9.46 -19.07 -15.51
C ARG A 362 10.21 -17.73 -15.39
N PRO A 363 11.11 -17.57 -14.40
CA PRO A 363 12.05 -16.45 -14.38
C PRO A 363 12.88 -16.40 -15.67
N PHE A 364 13.13 -15.18 -16.16
CA PHE A 364 14.07 -14.97 -17.26
C PHE A 364 15.52 -15.13 -16.78
N GLU A 365 16.43 -15.34 -17.73
CA GLU A 365 17.84 -15.59 -17.43
C GLU A 365 18.48 -14.46 -16.59
N TYR A 366 18.25 -13.21 -16.96
CA TYR A 366 18.76 -12.05 -16.21
C TYR A 366 18.26 -12.00 -14.76
N GLU A 367 17.12 -12.62 -14.46
CA GLU A 367 16.56 -12.66 -13.09
C GLU A 367 17.29 -13.71 -12.27
N LEU A 368 17.55 -14.87 -12.88
CA LEU A 368 18.35 -15.94 -12.30
C LEU A 368 19.79 -15.47 -12.04
N GLU A 369 20.43 -14.81 -13.00
CA GLU A 369 21.78 -14.24 -12.85
C GLU A 369 21.86 -13.24 -11.68
N LEU A 370 20.86 -12.37 -11.52
CA LEU A 370 20.79 -11.42 -10.39
C LEU A 370 20.57 -12.12 -9.05
N TYR A 371 19.71 -13.15 -9.00
CA TYR A 371 19.51 -13.93 -7.79
C TYR A 371 20.78 -14.71 -7.40
N GLU A 372 21.45 -15.34 -8.35
CA GLU A 372 22.73 -16.03 -8.14
C GLU A 372 23.82 -15.08 -7.66
N ALA A 373 23.93 -13.89 -8.27
CA ALA A 373 24.85 -12.86 -7.85
C ALA A 373 24.55 -12.34 -6.44
N ALA A 374 23.32 -12.48 -5.97
CA ALA A 374 22.93 -12.20 -4.59
C ALA A 374 23.07 -13.42 -3.65
N GLY A 375 23.65 -14.52 -4.14
CA GLY A 375 23.90 -15.74 -3.37
C GLY A 375 22.73 -16.71 -3.29
N ILE A 376 21.69 -16.57 -4.14
CA ILE A 376 20.53 -17.48 -4.20
C ILE A 376 20.74 -18.45 -5.38
N PRO A 377 21.00 -19.75 -5.11
CA PRO A 377 21.14 -20.74 -6.16
C PRO A 377 19.86 -20.94 -7.00
N ARG A 378 20.01 -21.22 -8.30
CA ARG A 378 18.86 -21.41 -9.21
C ARG A 378 17.93 -22.55 -8.78
N ASP A 379 18.51 -23.63 -8.26
CA ASP A 379 17.78 -24.81 -7.78
C ASP A 379 17.01 -24.57 -6.48
N ARG A 380 17.28 -23.47 -5.77
CA ARG A 380 16.48 -23.01 -4.63
C ARG A 380 15.23 -22.22 -5.05
N ILE A 381 15.06 -21.87 -6.32
CA ILE A 381 13.91 -21.09 -6.79
C ILE A 381 12.74 -22.01 -7.13
N VAL A 382 11.63 -21.82 -6.43
CA VAL A 382 10.37 -22.52 -6.62
C VAL A 382 9.35 -21.56 -7.23
N VAL A 383 8.80 -21.97 -8.38
CA VAL A 383 7.83 -21.17 -9.14
C VAL A 383 6.42 -21.69 -8.88
N ILE A 384 5.51 -20.82 -8.46
CA ILE A 384 4.09 -21.15 -8.27
C ILE A 384 3.24 -20.54 -9.39
N ASP A 385 2.31 -21.31 -9.95
CA ASP A 385 1.39 -20.87 -11.01
C ASP A 385 -0.08 -20.77 -10.56
N HIS A 386 -0.34 -21.08 -9.30
CA HIS A 386 -1.62 -20.93 -8.60
C HIS A 386 -1.36 -20.60 -7.11
N PRO A 387 -2.37 -20.17 -6.33
CA PRO A 387 -2.22 -20.01 -4.89
C PRO A 387 -1.84 -21.32 -4.20
N VAL A 388 -0.87 -21.26 -3.29
CA VAL A 388 -0.41 -22.41 -2.50
C VAL A 388 -0.43 -22.05 -1.01
N ARG A 389 -0.71 -23.03 -0.14
CA ARG A 389 -0.62 -22.88 1.31
C ARG A 389 0.77 -23.30 1.76
N VAL A 390 1.50 -22.40 2.42
CA VAL A 390 2.90 -22.60 2.83
C VAL A 390 2.99 -22.70 4.34
N ASP A 391 3.73 -23.70 4.82
CA ASP A 391 3.91 -23.96 6.26
C ASP A 391 4.65 -22.82 6.97
N ARG A 392 5.73 -22.36 6.34
CA ARG A 392 6.56 -21.27 6.84
C ARG A 392 7.04 -20.38 5.69
N LEU A 393 6.62 -19.12 5.71
CA LEU A 393 7.06 -18.09 4.79
C LEU A 393 7.84 -17.02 5.55
N ILE A 394 9.11 -16.84 5.19
CA ILE A 394 9.94 -15.71 5.62
C ILE A 394 9.78 -14.60 4.61
N SER A 395 9.57 -13.37 5.09
CA SER A 395 9.56 -12.19 4.24
C SER A 395 10.02 -10.99 5.05
N GLY A 396 10.53 -9.97 4.37
CA GLY A 396 10.90 -8.73 5.04
C GLY A 396 10.69 -7.51 4.18
N THR A 397 10.52 -6.36 4.85
CA THR A 397 10.30 -5.05 4.26
C THR A 397 11.34 -4.77 3.16
N PRO A 398 10.93 -4.27 1.98
CA PRO A 398 11.88 -3.92 0.93
C PRO A 398 12.73 -2.73 1.39
N MET A 399 14.02 -2.74 1.09
CA MET A 399 14.90 -1.59 1.33
C MET A 399 14.65 -0.43 0.35
N PHE A 400 13.81 -0.61 -0.66
CA PHE A 400 13.50 0.40 -1.67
C PHE A 400 11.99 0.39 -1.95
N SER A 401 11.32 1.53 -1.80
CA SER A 401 9.91 1.69 -2.15
C SER A 401 9.67 3.04 -2.81
N HIS A 402 9.52 3.02 -4.13
CA HIS A 402 9.20 4.20 -4.91
C HIS A 402 7.78 4.70 -4.62
N PRO A 403 7.53 6.03 -4.59
CA PRO A 403 8.51 7.13 -4.63
C PRO A 403 9.06 7.53 -3.24
N GLN A 404 8.67 6.86 -2.16
CA GLN A 404 8.86 7.32 -0.78
C GLN A 404 10.32 7.26 -0.28
N TYR A 405 10.96 6.11 -0.38
CA TYR A 405 12.23 5.88 0.31
C TYR A 405 13.17 4.91 -0.41
N VAL A 406 14.44 5.01 0.00
CA VAL A 406 15.48 4.00 -0.16
C VAL A 406 16.28 3.96 1.14
N HIS A 407 16.49 2.77 1.67
CA HIS A 407 17.20 2.53 2.91
C HIS A 407 18.71 2.41 2.61
N PRO A 408 19.60 3.12 3.35
CA PRO A 408 21.03 3.18 3.00
C PRO A 408 21.73 1.81 3.04
N LEU A 409 21.23 0.86 3.85
CA LEU A 409 21.77 -0.50 3.89
C LEU A 409 21.69 -1.26 2.54
N ILE A 410 20.86 -0.81 1.59
CA ILE A 410 20.78 -1.45 0.27
C ILE A 410 22.10 -1.37 -0.50
N ALA A 411 22.97 -0.41 -0.16
CA ALA A 411 24.29 -0.22 -0.77
C ALA A 411 25.15 -1.48 -0.71
N GLU A 412 25.07 -2.24 0.38
CA GLU A 412 25.82 -3.49 0.55
C GLU A 412 25.32 -4.55 -0.44
N THR A 413 24.00 -4.76 -0.52
CA THR A 413 23.39 -5.68 -1.48
C THR A 413 23.74 -5.31 -2.92
N TRP A 414 23.66 -4.03 -3.29
CA TRP A 414 24.02 -3.60 -4.63
C TRP A 414 25.51 -3.77 -4.93
N ARG A 415 26.39 -3.46 -3.98
CA ARG A 415 27.84 -3.67 -4.16
C ARG A 415 28.15 -5.15 -4.39
N GLU A 416 27.68 -6.04 -3.52
CA GLU A 416 27.94 -7.48 -3.61
C GLU A 416 27.43 -8.07 -4.93
N VAL A 417 26.18 -7.76 -5.31
CA VAL A 417 25.58 -8.22 -6.57
C VAL A 417 26.36 -7.66 -7.76
N GLY A 418 26.73 -6.38 -7.71
CA GLY A 418 27.50 -5.71 -8.74
C GLY A 418 28.87 -6.34 -8.94
N ASP A 419 29.58 -6.62 -7.85
CA ASP A 419 30.92 -7.24 -7.87
C ASP A 419 30.87 -8.66 -8.44
N ASN A 420 29.89 -9.46 -8.00
CA ASN A 420 29.72 -10.84 -8.45
C ASN A 420 29.36 -10.93 -9.95
N LEU A 421 28.60 -9.97 -10.48
CA LEU A 421 28.30 -9.91 -11.91
C LEU A 421 29.49 -9.37 -12.71
N ALA A 422 30.14 -8.30 -12.23
CA ALA A 422 31.29 -7.69 -12.90
C ALA A 422 32.50 -8.64 -13.00
N ALA A 423 32.65 -9.55 -12.04
CA ALA A 423 33.70 -10.59 -12.05
C ALA A 423 33.52 -11.62 -13.17
N LYS A 424 32.31 -11.75 -13.74
CA LYS A 424 32.01 -12.66 -14.86
C LYS A 424 32.26 -12.03 -16.23
N ALA A 425 32.47 -10.71 -16.29
CA ALA A 425 32.70 -10.00 -17.54
C ALA A 425 34.19 -9.97 -17.89
N GLU A 426 34.47 -10.07 -19.18
CA GLU A 426 35.82 -9.87 -19.72
C GLU A 426 36.30 -8.43 -19.49
N ASP A 427 37.60 -8.28 -19.24
CA ASP A 427 38.22 -6.97 -19.19
C ASP A 427 38.35 -6.42 -20.62
N ARG A 428 37.88 -5.19 -20.82
CA ARG A 428 38.02 -4.42 -22.06
C ARG A 428 38.00 -2.93 -21.78
N ASP A 429 38.36 -2.15 -22.77
CA ASP A 429 38.21 -0.70 -22.72
C ASP A 429 36.73 -0.32 -22.85
N TRP A 430 36.26 0.48 -21.90
CA TRP A 430 34.88 0.96 -21.84
C TRP A 430 34.82 2.47 -22.10
N PRO A 431 33.81 2.98 -22.82
CA PRO A 431 33.67 4.41 -23.01
C PRO A 431 33.45 5.12 -21.67
N ARG A 432 34.20 6.22 -21.48
CA ARG A 432 34.12 7.04 -20.26
C ARG A 432 32.85 7.90 -20.24
N ARG A 433 32.28 8.19 -21.41
CA ARG A 433 31.04 8.94 -21.61
C ARG A 433 30.16 8.17 -22.58
N PHE A 434 28.95 7.82 -22.17
CA PHE A 434 28.01 7.10 -23.03
C PHE A 434 26.58 7.56 -22.82
N PHE A 435 25.77 7.43 -23.86
CA PHE A 435 24.35 7.71 -23.84
C PHE A 435 23.56 6.41 -23.97
N VAL A 436 22.77 6.08 -22.96
CA VAL A 436 21.88 4.92 -22.96
C VAL A 436 20.67 5.20 -23.85
N GLY A 437 20.70 4.62 -25.04
CA GLY A 437 19.64 4.66 -26.02
C GLY A 437 18.43 3.81 -25.63
N ARG A 438 17.42 3.78 -26.49
CA ARG A 438 16.19 3.00 -26.29
C ARG A 438 15.64 2.49 -27.61
N ARG A 439 15.50 1.16 -27.74
CA ARG A 439 14.82 0.52 -28.90
C ARG A 439 13.31 0.30 -28.71
N SER A 440 12.78 0.56 -27.51
CA SER A 440 11.37 0.32 -27.17
C SER A 440 10.47 1.54 -27.44
N ASP A 441 9.27 1.29 -27.99
CA ASP A 441 8.23 2.32 -28.22
C ASP A 441 7.66 2.96 -26.94
N LYS A 442 7.77 2.27 -25.79
CA LYS A 442 7.31 2.82 -24.51
C LYS A 442 8.15 4.02 -24.10
N ARG A 443 7.49 5.19 -23.98
CA ARG A 443 8.16 6.48 -23.70
C ARG A 443 9.20 6.83 -24.77
N ALA A 444 8.93 6.50 -26.04
CA ALA A 444 9.86 6.83 -27.12
C ALA A 444 10.05 8.34 -27.27
N CYS A 445 11.31 8.77 -27.45
CA CYS A 445 11.65 10.09 -27.94
C CYS A 445 11.56 10.05 -29.48
N LEU A 446 10.57 10.73 -30.06
CA LEU A 446 10.25 10.62 -31.49
C LEU A 446 11.36 11.15 -32.40
N ASN A 447 12.17 12.09 -31.91
CA ASN A 447 13.35 12.61 -32.56
C ASN A 447 14.62 12.28 -31.76
N GLY A 448 14.71 11.03 -31.29
CA GLY A 448 15.82 10.58 -30.46
C GLY A 448 17.20 10.79 -31.10
N ALA A 449 17.29 10.69 -32.43
CA ALA A 449 18.50 10.95 -33.20
C ALA A 449 19.06 12.36 -32.98
N ASP A 450 18.21 13.39 -32.80
CA ASP A 450 18.67 14.75 -32.53
C ASP A 450 19.34 14.84 -31.14
N VAL A 451 18.77 14.14 -30.16
CA VAL A 451 19.32 14.09 -28.79
C VAL A 451 20.64 13.35 -28.79
N GLU A 452 20.69 12.18 -29.43
CA GLU A 452 21.89 11.35 -29.55
C GLU A 452 23.02 12.10 -30.29
N ALA A 453 22.69 12.85 -31.35
CA ALA A 453 23.65 13.71 -32.05
C ALA A 453 24.22 14.81 -31.13
N ILE A 454 23.38 15.49 -30.33
CA ILE A 454 23.86 16.48 -29.36
C ILE A 454 24.81 15.83 -28.36
N PHE A 455 24.50 14.65 -27.81
CA PHE A 455 25.43 13.95 -26.91
C PHE A 455 26.73 13.55 -27.62
N GLY A 456 26.65 13.10 -28.89
CA GLY A 456 27.80 12.76 -29.72
C GLY A 456 28.77 13.93 -29.94
N GLU A 457 28.26 15.16 -30.10
CA GLU A 457 29.09 16.39 -30.17
C GLU A 457 29.97 16.58 -28.91
N TYR A 458 29.59 16.01 -27.77
CA TYR A 458 30.32 16.07 -26.49
C TYR A 458 31.08 14.77 -26.17
N GLY A 459 31.31 13.93 -27.19
CA GLY A 459 32.12 12.71 -27.09
C GLY A 459 31.43 11.54 -26.40
N PHE A 460 30.09 11.53 -26.35
CA PHE A 460 29.34 10.38 -25.85
C PHE A 460 29.16 9.32 -26.92
N GLU A 461 29.41 8.07 -26.55
CA GLU A 461 29.06 6.91 -27.37
C GLU A 461 27.63 6.45 -27.09
N VAL A 462 26.81 6.23 -28.12
CA VAL A 462 25.45 5.68 -27.93
C VAL A 462 25.53 4.17 -27.73
N VAL A 463 24.98 3.70 -26.61
CA VAL A 463 24.99 2.28 -26.22
C VAL A 463 23.58 1.79 -25.94
N TYR A 464 23.36 0.50 -26.15
CA TYR A 464 22.09 -0.17 -25.85
C TYR A 464 22.35 -1.30 -24.85
N PRO A 465 21.82 -1.22 -23.61
CA PRO A 465 22.10 -2.21 -22.57
C PRO A 465 21.79 -3.65 -22.99
N GLU A 466 20.79 -3.87 -23.84
CA GLU A 466 20.43 -5.18 -24.38
C GLU A 466 21.51 -5.86 -25.24
N ASP A 467 22.53 -5.11 -25.67
CA ASP A 467 23.66 -5.65 -26.44
C ASP A 467 24.78 -6.19 -25.53
N PHE A 468 24.61 -6.10 -24.21
CA PHE A 468 25.61 -6.46 -23.21
C PHE A 468 25.05 -7.44 -22.18
N THR A 469 25.87 -8.38 -21.73
CA THR A 469 25.60 -9.18 -20.53
C THR A 469 25.46 -8.29 -19.29
N LEU A 470 24.85 -8.79 -18.21
CA LEU A 470 24.71 -7.99 -16.99
C LEU A 470 26.06 -7.56 -16.39
N GLY A 471 27.06 -8.45 -16.41
CA GLY A 471 28.41 -8.12 -15.94
C GLY A 471 29.07 -7.02 -16.77
N GLU A 472 28.93 -7.10 -18.10
CA GLU A 472 29.40 -6.07 -19.04
C GLU A 472 28.70 -4.73 -18.81
N GLN A 473 27.39 -4.71 -18.61
CA GLN A 473 26.66 -3.49 -18.27
C GLN A 473 27.18 -2.87 -16.97
N ILE A 474 27.48 -3.66 -15.94
CA ILE A 474 28.03 -3.14 -14.69
C ILE A 474 29.43 -2.57 -14.89
N ARG A 475 30.31 -3.25 -15.64
CA ARG A 475 31.65 -2.74 -15.97
C ARG A 475 31.57 -1.42 -16.75
N LEU A 476 30.69 -1.33 -17.75
CA LEU A 476 30.40 -0.11 -18.50
C LEU A 476 30.02 1.06 -17.58
N PHE A 477 29.03 0.86 -16.71
CA PHE A 477 28.56 1.91 -15.80
C PHE A 477 29.60 2.30 -14.73
N ARG A 478 30.42 1.35 -14.26
CA ARG A 478 31.51 1.61 -13.31
C ARG A 478 32.69 2.37 -13.93
N ALA A 479 32.94 2.22 -15.23
CA ALA A 479 33.96 2.97 -15.95
C ALA A 479 33.55 4.43 -16.27
N ALA A 480 32.25 4.73 -16.16
CA ALA A 480 31.66 5.99 -16.57
C ALA A 480 32.11 7.18 -15.72
N GLU A 481 32.65 8.20 -16.38
CA GLU A 481 32.72 9.55 -15.85
C GLU A 481 31.35 10.22 -15.90
N VAL A 482 30.63 10.03 -17.03
CA VAL A 482 29.28 10.55 -17.24
C VAL A 482 28.41 9.52 -17.96
N ALA A 483 27.28 9.15 -17.36
CA ALA A 483 26.26 8.31 -17.97
C ALA A 483 25.06 9.18 -18.40
N GLY A 484 24.94 9.43 -19.70
CA GLY A 484 23.76 10.02 -20.31
C GLY A 484 22.70 8.96 -20.62
N GLY A 485 21.43 9.33 -20.76
CA GLY A 485 20.45 8.41 -21.35
C GLY A 485 19.00 8.83 -21.20
N TYR A 486 18.11 8.04 -21.79
CA TYR A 486 16.67 8.22 -21.59
C TYR A 486 16.22 7.73 -20.21
N ALA A 487 15.50 8.58 -19.48
CA ALA A 487 15.02 8.29 -18.14
C ALA A 487 14.22 6.96 -18.08
N GLY A 488 14.56 6.08 -17.15
CA GLY A 488 14.00 4.73 -17.02
C GLY A 488 15.03 3.65 -16.69
N SER A 489 14.57 2.39 -16.78
CA SER A 489 15.31 1.22 -16.30
C SER A 489 16.63 0.95 -17.01
N GLY A 490 16.87 1.52 -18.20
CA GLY A 490 18.18 1.43 -18.87
C GLY A 490 19.29 2.09 -18.06
N LEU A 491 18.96 3.09 -17.23
CA LEU A 491 19.90 3.77 -16.34
C LEU A 491 19.95 3.17 -14.93
N PHE A 492 19.20 2.11 -14.61
CA PHE A 492 19.16 1.60 -13.23
C PHE A 492 20.44 0.89 -12.81
N GLN A 493 21.35 0.62 -13.74
CA GLN A 493 22.67 0.08 -13.45
C GLN A 493 23.53 1.02 -12.60
N ILE A 494 23.17 2.31 -12.49
CA ILE A 494 23.78 3.23 -11.53
C ILE A 494 23.68 2.72 -10.09
N ALA A 495 22.68 1.88 -9.78
CA ALA A 495 22.59 1.22 -8.47
C ALA A 495 23.83 0.39 -8.13
N PHE A 496 24.56 -0.13 -9.12
CA PHE A 496 25.73 -0.98 -8.96
C PHE A 496 27.06 -0.22 -9.09
N VAL A 497 27.01 1.10 -9.20
CA VAL A 497 28.20 1.97 -9.28
C VAL A 497 28.51 2.45 -7.85
N PRO A 498 29.56 1.92 -7.19
CA PRO A 498 29.80 2.24 -5.79
C PRO A 498 30.31 3.67 -5.57
N ASP A 499 31.03 4.22 -6.56
CA ASP A 499 31.65 5.54 -6.51
C ASP A 499 30.75 6.63 -7.13
N PRO A 500 30.80 7.88 -6.64
CA PRO A 500 30.02 8.97 -7.23
C PRO A 500 30.30 9.16 -8.74
N THR A 501 29.25 9.08 -9.56
CA THR A 501 29.28 9.39 -11.01
C THR A 501 28.30 10.51 -11.35
N HIS A 502 28.34 11.02 -12.58
CA HIS A 502 27.40 12.03 -13.10
C HIS A 502 26.42 11.38 -14.08
N VAL A 503 25.13 11.48 -13.78
CA VAL A 503 24.04 10.94 -14.59
C VAL A 503 23.22 12.08 -15.21
N ILE A 504 23.06 12.09 -16.52
CA ILE A 504 22.22 13.05 -17.25
C ILE A 504 21.06 12.31 -17.91
N MET A 505 19.84 12.65 -17.51
CA MET A 505 18.62 11.99 -17.98
C MET A 505 17.82 12.88 -18.92
N VAL A 506 17.32 12.32 -20.02
CA VAL A 506 16.35 12.99 -20.89
C VAL A 506 15.01 12.26 -20.81
N GLY A 507 13.90 12.97 -20.59
CA GLY A 507 12.59 12.33 -20.51
C GLY A 507 11.42 13.29 -20.46
N ALA A 508 10.23 12.77 -20.75
CA ALA A 508 9.00 13.53 -20.69
C ALA A 508 8.58 13.90 -19.25
N ALA A 509 7.89 15.03 -19.10
CA ALA A 509 7.32 15.46 -17.81
C ALA A 509 6.34 14.46 -17.16
N THR A 510 5.77 13.53 -17.93
CA THR A 510 4.89 12.45 -17.42
C THR A 510 5.64 11.36 -16.65
N TYR A 511 6.96 11.27 -16.80
CA TYR A 511 7.82 10.37 -16.02
C TYR A 511 8.63 11.18 -15.01
N THR A 512 8.42 10.91 -13.72
CA THR A 512 9.31 11.44 -12.68
C THR A 512 10.47 10.45 -12.48
N PRO A 513 11.74 10.85 -12.70
CA PRO A 513 12.92 9.97 -12.57
C PRO A 513 13.30 9.75 -11.10
N ARG A 514 12.32 9.33 -10.32
CA ARG A 514 12.45 9.19 -8.87
C ARG A 514 13.22 7.92 -8.50
N ASN A 515 13.20 6.88 -9.33
CA ASN A 515 13.99 5.68 -9.06
C ASN A 515 15.48 5.97 -9.18
N GLU A 516 15.86 6.65 -10.26
CA GLU A 516 17.22 7.11 -10.54
C GLU A 516 17.71 8.06 -9.44
N TYR A 517 16.85 9.00 -9.00
CA TYR A 517 17.16 9.88 -7.86
C TYR A 517 17.41 9.11 -6.56
N LEU A 518 16.58 8.10 -6.25
CA LEU A 518 16.78 7.29 -5.04
C LEU A 518 18.05 6.44 -5.14
N MET A 519 18.34 5.82 -6.28
CA MET A 519 19.58 5.08 -6.52
C MET A 519 20.81 5.99 -6.37
N ALA A 520 20.77 7.17 -6.97
CA ALA A 520 21.81 8.17 -6.86
C ALA A 520 22.05 8.64 -5.41
N ALA A 521 21.00 8.72 -4.59
CA ALA A 521 21.12 9.16 -3.20
C ALA A 521 22.01 8.22 -2.37
N VAL A 522 21.93 6.92 -2.64
CA VAL A 522 22.69 5.90 -1.89
C VAL A 522 24.20 6.03 -2.13
N HIS A 523 24.62 6.28 -3.37
CA HIS A 523 26.04 6.35 -3.76
C HIS A 523 26.55 7.78 -3.99
N GLY A 524 25.73 8.80 -3.73
CA GLY A 524 26.12 10.20 -3.88
C GLY A 524 26.32 10.66 -5.33
N HIS A 525 25.68 10.02 -6.30
CA HIS A 525 25.79 10.42 -7.70
C HIS A 525 25.16 11.80 -7.93
N ARG A 526 25.68 12.54 -8.92
CA ARG A 526 25.03 13.74 -9.45
C ARG A 526 23.96 13.32 -10.46
N VAL A 527 22.74 13.82 -10.32
CA VAL A 527 21.63 13.52 -11.24
C VAL A 527 21.00 14.78 -11.81
N GLU A 528 21.09 14.93 -13.13
CA GLU A 528 20.48 16.04 -13.85
C GLU A 528 19.41 15.53 -14.82
N ALA A 529 18.35 16.30 -15.00
CA ALA A 529 17.21 15.85 -15.79
C ALA A 529 16.68 16.93 -16.75
N VAL A 530 16.74 16.63 -18.04
CA VAL A 530 16.12 17.39 -19.11
C VAL A 530 14.67 16.93 -19.30
N ILE A 531 13.73 17.88 -19.20
CA ILE A 531 12.28 17.68 -19.18
C ILE A 531 11.67 18.10 -20.50
N CYS A 532 11.28 17.11 -21.29
CA CYS A 532 10.57 17.28 -22.55
C CYS A 532 9.06 17.35 -22.34
N ARG A 533 8.36 17.98 -23.31
CA ARG A 533 6.89 18.01 -23.33
C ARG A 533 6.34 16.64 -23.74
N PRO A 534 5.40 16.06 -22.98
CA PRO A 534 4.83 14.76 -23.35
C PRO A 534 3.87 14.89 -24.53
N GLY A 535 3.84 13.88 -25.41
CA GLY A 535 2.85 13.78 -26.49
C GLY A 535 1.46 13.32 -26.01
N GLY A 536 1.33 12.95 -24.73
CA GLY A 536 0.06 12.54 -24.14
C GLY A 536 0.08 12.59 -22.60
N ARG A 537 -1.01 12.16 -21.97
CA ARG A 537 -1.15 12.21 -20.49
C ARG A 537 -0.62 10.96 -19.78
N SER A 538 -0.32 9.90 -20.51
CA SER A 538 0.14 8.63 -19.93
C SER A 538 1.64 8.70 -19.64
N ILE A 539 2.07 8.04 -18.57
CA ILE A 539 3.50 7.81 -18.29
C ILE A 539 4.18 7.03 -19.42
N GLN A 540 3.43 6.29 -20.24
CA GLN A 540 3.96 5.53 -21.38
C GLN A 540 3.94 6.30 -22.70
N SER A 541 3.38 7.52 -22.72
CA SER A 541 3.30 8.34 -23.93
C SER A 541 4.68 8.68 -24.47
N SER A 542 4.81 8.68 -25.80
CA SER A 542 5.96 9.24 -26.49
C SER A 542 6.06 10.75 -26.26
N TYR A 543 7.20 11.33 -26.63
CA TYR A 543 7.48 12.75 -26.54
C TYR A 543 8.47 13.18 -27.62
N THR A 544 8.59 14.49 -27.82
CA THR A 544 9.57 15.08 -28.73
C THR A 544 10.50 15.96 -27.91
N PHE A 545 11.79 15.91 -28.20
CA PHE A 545 12.79 16.84 -27.71
C PHE A 545 12.75 18.10 -28.58
N ASP A 546 12.40 19.23 -28.00
CA ASP A 546 12.36 20.53 -28.65
C ASP A 546 13.75 21.17 -28.54
N VAL A 547 14.48 21.23 -29.65
CA VAL A 547 15.87 21.73 -29.70
C VAL A 547 15.95 23.20 -29.27
N GLU A 548 14.92 24.00 -29.50
CA GLU A 548 14.91 25.41 -29.10
C GLU A 548 14.62 25.57 -27.60
N ARG A 549 13.73 24.73 -27.05
CA ARG A 549 13.35 24.79 -25.64
C ARG A 549 14.32 24.04 -24.73
N GLU A 550 14.58 22.77 -25.00
CA GLU A 550 15.39 21.88 -24.16
C GLU A 550 16.88 21.91 -24.53
N GLY A 551 17.22 22.18 -25.80
CA GLY A 551 18.60 22.23 -26.28
C GLY A 551 19.52 23.16 -25.49
N PRO A 552 19.16 24.44 -25.25
CA PRO A 552 20.00 25.35 -24.46
C PRO A 552 20.24 24.87 -23.03
N PHE A 553 19.24 24.22 -22.42
CA PHE A 553 19.39 23.65 -21.09
C PHE A 553 20.32 22.43 -21.12
N LEU A 554 20.12 21.49 -22.06
CA LEU A 554 20.97 20.32 -22.21
C LEU A 554 22.44 20.72 -22.48
N ARG A 555 22.69 21.60 -23.46
CA ARG A 555 24.04 22.07 -23.80
C ARG A 555 24.72 22.73 -22.60
N LYS A 556 24.00 23.56 -21.85
CA LYS A 556 24.53 24.15 -20.61
C LYS A 556 24.95 23.12 -19.57
N LEU A 557 24.27 21.96 -19.48
CA LEU A 557 24.71 20.87 -18.61
C LEU A 557 25.98 20.20 -19.16
N LEU A 558 26.01 19.93 -20.46
CA LEU A 558 27.13 19.28 -21.14
C LEU A 558 28.41 20.14 -21.17
N ASP A 559 28.29 21.47 -21.31
CA ASP A 559 29.41 22.43 -21.28
C ASP A 559 30.11 22.50 -19.91
N ARG A 560 29.49 21.94 -18.86
CA ARG A 560 30.04 21.91 -17.49
C ARG A 560 30.70 20.59 -17.14
N LEU A 561 30.71 19.64 -18.06
CA LEU A 561 31.37 18.36 -17.85
C LEU A 561 32.90 18.57 -17.73
N PRO A 562 33.60 17.67 -17.01
CA PRO A 562 35.04 17.78 -16.77
C PRO A 562 35.90 17.86 -18.02
#